data_AF-A0A7C1L1W5-F1
#
_entry.id   AF-A0A7C1L1W5-F1
#
_cell.length_a   1.000
_cell.length_b   1.000
_cell.length_c   1.000
_cell.angle_alpha   90.00
_cell.angle_beta   90.00
_cell.angle_gamma   90.00
#
_symmetry.space_group_name_H-M   'P 1'
#
loop_
_entity.id
_entity.type
_entity.pdbx_description
1 polymer ?
#
loop_
_entity_poly.entity_id
_entity_poly.type
_entity_poly.pdbx_seq_one_letter_code
_entity_poly.pdbx_strand_id
1 'polypeptide(L)'
;MNLNIPNFKKFKNKKILMGLGAGIVIVVVVLVVRASTGTPNIATFNVEQGEFVIDIREKGELKAAKSISVGVPQNVRGQVRIVRLVEEGNMVNEGDFLVQFDTSEYENRVENQQNELDNAKAELTSLNASIESERNQQKNNILIQQYSFEQSKLKYQQMKYEAPARQREMELEFKKSELSLKQTKEKLESQKIIDGADITKAELKVKQAEMNLQQAQEVLDALTLTAPKSGMVVLQYIWTPNGREKVKVGDTLYRGRP
;
A
#
# COMPACT_ATOMS: atom_id res chain seq x y z
N MET A 1 103.71 67.23 0.35
CA MET A 1 103.65 68.66 0.71
C MET A 1 103.69 68.73 2.23
N ASN A 2 104.85 69.09 2.80
CA ASN A 2 105.01 69.30 4.24
C ASN A 2 104.38 70.64 4.62
N LEU A 3 103.46 70.64 5.58
CA LEU A 3 103.04 71.81 6.38
C LEU A 3 102.47 71.23 7.70
N ASN A 4 103.30 71.10 8.74
CA ASN A 4 103.52 72.07 9.81
C ASN A 4 102.42 72.01 10.90
N ILE A 5 102.74 71.33 12.00
CA ILE A 5 101.91 71.21 13.21
C ILE A 5 102.21 72.43 14.10
N PRO A 6 101.23 73.30 14.42
CA PRO A 6 101.43 74.34 15.41
C PRO A 6 101.23 73.79 16.83
N ASN A 7 102.26 74.02 17.64
CA ASN A 7 102.29 73.81 19.09
C ASN A 7 101.15 74.58 19.80
N PHE A 8 100.21 73.86 20.43
CA PHE A 8 99.20 74.46 21.31
C PHE A 8 99.67 74.47 22.77
N LYS A 9 99.81 75.71 23.28
CA LYS A 9 100.14 76.07 24.66
C LYS A 9 99.23 75.37 25.69
N LYS A 10 99.85 74.83 26.74
CA LYS A 10 99.19 74.35 27.96
C LYS A 10 98.41 75.48 28.63
N PHE A 11 97.09 75.49 28.50
CA PHE A 11 96.21 76.36 29.28
C PHE A 11 96.00 75.79 30.69
N LYS A 12 96.62 76.45 31.67
CA LYS A 12 96.30 76.36 33.10
C LYS A 12 94.89 76.92 33.31
N ASN A 13 93.87 76.07 33.46
CA ASN A 13 92.67 76.28 34.30
C ASN A 13 91.65 75.11 34.13
N LYS A 14 91.79 74.06 34.97
CA LYS A 14 90.94 72.85 34.97
C LYS A 14 89.42 73.10 35.14
N LYS A 15 89.00 74.27 35.60
CA LYS A 15 87.58 74.61 35.85
C LYS A 15 86.78 74.91 34.57
N ILE A 16 87.42 75.44 33.52
CA ILE A 16 86.75 75.79 32.25
C ILE A 16 86.54 74.53 31.37
N LEU A 17 87.48 73.58 31.43
CA LEU A 17 87.34 72.26 30.77
C LEU A 17 86.21 71.41 31.39
N MET A 18 86.00 71.51 32.72
CA MET A 18 84.90 70.83 33.41
C MET A 18 83.53 71.41 33.06
N GLY A 19 83.42 72.74 32.89
CA GLY A 19 82.15 73.38 32.49
C GLY A 19 81.72 73.04 31.06
N LEU A 20 82.66 72.97 30.12
CA LEU A 20 82.41 72.52 28.74
C LEU A 20 82.07 71.02 28.67
N GLY A 21 82.73 70.19 29.48
CA GLY A 21 82.40 68.77 29.61
C GLY A 21 80.98 68.55 30.15
N ALA A 22 80.58 69.29 31.19
CA ALA A 22 79.22 69.21 31.75
C ALA A 22 78.16 69.70 30.75
N GLY A 23 78.46 70.77 29.99
CA GLY A 23 77.57 71.24 28.92
C GLY A 23 77.37 70.22 27.80
N ILE A 24 78.45 69.56 27.36
CA ILE A 24 78.37 68.49 26.35
C ILE A 24 77.59 67.29 26.89
N VAL A 25 77.80 66.90 28.15
CA VAL A 25 77.05 65.79 28.76
C VAL A 25 75.56 66.13 28.88
N ILE A 26 75.20 67.36 29.25
CA ILE A 26 73.79 67.78 29.31
C ILE A 26 73.16 67.79 27.92
N VAL A 27 73.87 68.28 26.90
CA VAL A 27 73.37 68.28 25.50
C VAL A 27 73.22 66.85 24.98
N VAL A 28 74.16 65.96 25.29
CA VAL A 28 74.08 64.53 24.93
C VAL A 28 72.93 63.85 25.65
N VAL A 29 72.72 64.13 26.95
CA VAL A 29 71.58 63.58 27.71
C VAL A 29 70.25 64.09 27.16
N VAL A 30 70.14 65.38 26.81
CA VAL A 30 68.93 65.95 26.21
C VAL A 30 68.68 65.38 24.81
N LEU A 31 69.72 65.14 24.01
CA LEU A 31 69.60 64.49 22.71
C LEU A 31 69.21 63.02 22.83
N VAL A 32 69.75 62.28 23.81
CA VAL A 32 69.41 60.87 24.05
C VAL A 32 67.99 60.73 24.58
N VAL A 33 67.54 61.63 25.46
CA VAL A 33 66.16 61.63 25.98
C VAL A 33 65.15 62.05 24.90
N ARG A 34 65.50 62.93 23.96
CA ARG A 34 64.66 63.24 22.80
C ARG A 34 64.68 62.16 21.72
N ALA A 35 65.77 61.41 21.60
CA ALA A 35 65.87 60.28 20.68
C ALA A 35 65.16 59.02 21.19
N SER A 36 64.89 58.92 22.51
CA SER A 36 64.25 57.75 23.11
C SER A 36 62.72 57.84 23.22
N THR A 37 62.08 58.96 22.88
CA THR A 37 60.61 59.05 22.79
C THR A 37 60.13 58.65 21.39
N GLY A 38 60.35 57.40 21.01
CA GLY A 38 59.69 56.80 19.87
C GLY A 38 58.31 56.30 20.29
N THR A 39 57.23 56.96 19.85
CA THR A 39 55.88 56.40 20.00
C THR A 39 55.81 55.11 19.19
N PRO A 40 55.46 53.97 19.80
CA PRO A 40 55.40 52.70 19.08
C PRO A 40 54.40 52.83 17.92
N ASN A 41 54.89 52.66 16.68
CA ASN A 41 54.07 52.67 15.48
C ASN A 41 53.27 51.36 15.40
N ILE A 42 52.17 51.32 16.16
CA ILE A 42 51.24 50.20 16.15
C ILE A 42 50.18 50.43 15.08
N ALA A 43 49.95 49.41 14.26
CA ALA A 43 48.89 49.44 13.27
C ALA A 43 47.54 49.65 13.98
N THR A 44 46.89 50.77 13.69
CA THR A 44 45.55 51.10 14.18
C THR A 44 44.60 51.22 12.98
N PHE A 45 43.31 50.99 13.22
CA PHE A 45 42.26 51.09 12.21
C PHE A 45 41.06 51.83 12.81
N ASN A 46 40.41 52.68 12.02
CA ASN A 46 39.20 53.38 12.45
C ASN A 46 38.04 52.39 12.53
N VAL A 47 37.40 52.30 13.69
CA VAL A 47 36.21 51.47 13.88
C VAL A 47 34.96 52.28 13.59
N GLU A 48 34.02 51.66 12.87
CA GLU A 48 32.70 52.22 12.59
C GLU A 48 31.64 51.39 13.31
N GLN A 49 30.65 52.05 13.91
CA GLN A 49 29.51 51.36 14.51
C GLN A 49 28.47 51.08 13.43
N GLY A 50 28.20 49.80 13.18
CA GLY A 50 27.24 49.35 12.17
C GLY A 50 26.65 47.99 12.50
N GLU A 51 25.73 47.50 11.67
CA GLU A 51 25.14 46.17 11.82
C GLU A 51 26.21 45.09 11.59
N PHE A 52 26.49 44.30 12.62
CA PHE A 52 27.44 43.18 12.54
C PHE A 52 26.65 41.88 12.39
N VAL A 53 26.46 41.44 11.15
CA VAL A 53 25.78 40.19 10.83
C VAL A 53 26.75 39.03 10.97
N ILE A 54 26.43 38.08 11.86
CA ILE A 54 27.15 36.82 12.01
C ILE A 54 26.42 35.77 11.17
N ASP A 55 27.01 35.31 10.07
CA ASP A 55 26.47 34.21 9.27
C ASP A 55 26.99 32.85 9.76
N ILE A 56 26.09 31.87 9.87
CA ILE A 56 26.44 30.46 10.10
C ILE A 56 26.11 29.70 8.82
N ARG A 57 27.12 29.05 8.23
CA ARG A 57 26.94 28.23 7.03
C ARG A 57 26.78 26.77 7.41
N GLU A 58 25.57 26.27 7.25
CA GLU A 58 25.25 24.87 7.40
C GLU A 58 25.04 24.20 6.04
N LYS A 59 25.30 22.89 6.00
CA LYS A 59 24.96 22.04 4.86
C LYS A 59 23.69 21.28 5.20
N GLY A 60 22.75 21.24 4.27
CA GLY A 60 21.50 20.48 4.40
C GLY A 60 21.08 19.89 3.07
N GLU A 61 20.17 18.92 3.13
CA GLU A 61 19.55 18.32 1.96
C GLU A 61 18.14 18.86 1.78
N LEU A 62 17.77 19.15 0.52
CA LEU A 62 16.41 19.51 0.18
C LEU A 62 15.60 18.23 -0.08
N LYS A 63 14.39 18.16 0.47
CA LYS A 63 13.43 17.09 0.22
C LYS A 63 12.13 17.67 -0.30
N ALA A 64 11.41 16.86 -1.07
CA ALA A 64 10.09 17.25 -1.55
C ALA A 64 9.15 17.55 -0.37
N ALA A 65 8.43 18.67 -0.44
CA ALA A 65 7.48 19.05 0.60
C ALA A 65 6.31 18.05 0.72
N LYS A 66 5.96 17.38 -0.39
CA LYS A 66 4.97 16.29 -0.45
C LYS A 66 5.48 15.22 -1.40
N SER A 67 5.46 13.96 -0.96
CA SER A 67 5.81 12.79 -1.76
C SER A 67 4.83 11.66 -1.47
N ILE A 68 4.35 10.98 -2.51
CA ILE A 68 3.53 9.78 -2.38
C ILE A 68 4.33 8.61 -2.93
N SER A 69 4.50 7.57 -2.12
CA SER A 69 5.13 6.33 -2.56
C SER A 69 4.09 5.46 -3.23
N VAL A 70 4.35 5.04 -4.47
CA VAL A 70 3.51 4.10 -5.21
C VAL A 70 4.33 2.82 -5.36
N GLY A 71 3.77 1.69 -4.92
CA GLY A 71 4.49 0.43 -4.86
C GLY A 71 3.61 -0.75 -5.23
N VAL A 72 4.20 -1.95 -5.18
CA VAL A 72 3.49 -3.19 -5.48
C VAL A 72 2.27 -3.33 -4.56
N PRO A 73 1.06 -3.55 -5.11
CA PRO A 73 -0.16 -3.70 -4.30
C PRO A 73 -0.04 -4.78 -3.23
N GLN A 74 -0.71 -4.60 -2.10
CA GLN A 74 -0.65 -5.53 -0.95
C GLN A 74 -1.40 -6.85 -1.18
N ASN A 75 -2.40 -6.83 -2.06
CA ASN A 75 -3.25 -7.97 -2.42
C ASN A 75 -2.58 -8.94 -3.41
N VAL A 76 -1.48 -8.53 -4.04
CA VAL A 76 -0.63 -9.38 -4.88
C VAL A 76 0.04 -10.44 -4.01
N ARG A 77 -0.02 -11.71 -4.45
CA ARG A 77 0.65 -12.82 -3.78
C ARG A 77 1.97 -13.12 -4.48
N GLY A 78 3.05 -13.18 -3.72
CA GLY A 78 4.37 -13.53 -4.25
C GLY A 78 5.09 -12.36 -4.89
N GLN A 79 5.75 -12.66 -6.00
CA GLN A 79 6.60 -11.74 -6.75
C GLN A 79 5.92 -11.34 -8.05
N VAL A 80 6.11 -10.09 -8.49
CA VAL A 80 5.65 -9.60 -9.79
C VAL A 80 6.78 -8.92 -10.52
N ARG A 81 6.80 -9.10 -11.84
CA ARG A 81 7.85 -8.55 -12.71
C ARG A 81 7.34 -7.30 -13.41
N ILE A 82 8.19 -6.27 -13.52
CA ILE A 82 7.87 -5.04 -14.24
C ILE A 82 8.01 -5.29 -15.75
N VAL A 83 6.94 -5.04 -16.50
CA VAL A 83 6.89 -5.15 -17.97
C VAL A 83 7.02 -3.78 -18.62
N ARG A 84 6.43 -2.74 -18.02
CA ARG A 84 6.55 -1.35 -18.47
C ARG A 84 6.71 -0.42 -17.28
N LEU A 85 7.49 0.64 -17.46
CA LEU A 85 7.80 1.63 -16.44
C LEU A 85 7.88 3.01 -17.10
N VAL A 86 7.29 4.01 -16.47
CA VAL A 86 7.44 5.42 -16.88
C VAL A 86 8.87 5.90 -16.61
N GLU A 87 9.37 6.79 -17.47
CA GLU A 87 10.71 7.35 -17.30
C GLU A 87 10.78 8.28 -16.09
N GLU A 88 11.95 8.30 -15.45
CA GLU A 88 12.23 9.19 -14.32
C GLU A 88 12.26 10.66 -14.76
N GLY A 89 11.76 11.56 -13.90
CA GLY A 89 11.73 13.00 -14.16
C GLY A 89 10.55 13.46 -15.02
N ASN A 90 9.76 12.53 -15.56
CA ASN A 90 8.53 12.88 -16.28
C ASN A 90 7.49 13.48 -15.34
N MET A 91 6.80 14.51 -15.83
CA MET A 91 5.63 15.09 -15.18
C MET A 91 4.39 14.28 -15.59
N VAL A 92 3.68 13.76 -14.60
CA VAL A 92 2.44 12.99 -14.79
C VAL A 92 1.27 13.72 -14.14
N ASN A 93 0.07 13.49 -14.67
CA ASN A 93 -1.18 13.91 -14.06
C ASN A 93 -1.80 12.78 -13.23
N GLU A 94 -2.75 13.12 -12.35
CA GLU A 94 -3.57 12.12 -11.67
C GLU A 94 -4.26 11.18 -12.67
N GLY A 95 -4.12 9.87 -12.45
CA GLY A 95 -4.64 8.82 -13.32
C GLY A 95 -3.66 8.35 -14.42
N ASP A 96 -2.56 9.07 -14.66
CA ASP A 96 -1.60 8.68 -15.69
C ASP A 96 -0.86 7.37 -15.34
N PHE A 97 -0.46 6.62 -16.36
CA PHE A 97 0.25 5.36 -16.22
C PHE A 97 1.63 5.54 -15.56
N LEU A 98 1.98 4.64 -14.62
CA LEU A 98 3.29 4.59 -13.98
C LEU A 98 4.02 3.27 -14.22
N VAL A 99 3.38 2.15 -13.89
CA VAL A 99 4.01 0.81 -13.89
C VAL A 99 3.01 -0.21 -14.39
N GLN A 100 3.46 -1.11 -15.26
CA GLN A 100 2.76 -2.33 -15.63
C GLN A 100 3.53 -3.51 -15.08
N PHE A 101 2.89 -4.31 -14.23
CA PHE A 101 3.40 -5.63 -13.89
C PHE A 101 2.90 -6.70 -14.86
N ASP A 102 3.60 -7.84 -14.89
CA ASP A 102 3.21 -9.02 -15.67
C ASP A 102 1.86 -9.57 -15.16
N THR A 103 0.86 -9.57 -16.05
CA THR A 103 -0.52 -9.95 -15.75
C THR A 103 -0.83 -11.41 -16.05
N SER A 104 0.06 -12.13 -16.74
CA SER A 104 -0.24 -13.44 -17.34
C SER A 104 -0.78 -14.47 -16.34
N GLU A 105 -0.17 -14.57 -15.15
CA GLU A 105 -0.62 -15.49 -14.09
C GLU A 105 -1.99 -15.08 -13.52
N TYR A 106 -2.23 -13.77 -13.41
CA TYR A 106 -3.43 -13.20 -12.80
C TYR A 106 -4.62 -13.24 -13.78
N GLU A 107 -4.39 -13.05 -15.07
CA GLU A 107 -5.37 -13.28 -16.13
C GLU A 107 -5.85 -14.73 -16.13
N ASN A 108 -4.92 -15.69 -16.13
CA ASN A 108 -5.26 -17.12 -16.00
C ASN A 108 -6.05 -17.39 -14.72
N ARG A 109 -5.74 -16.70 -13.61
CA ARG A 109 -6.48 -16.85 -12.36
C ARG A 109 -7.91 -16.30 -12.47
N VAL A 110 -8.10 -15.16 -13.12
CA VAL A 110 -9.44 -14.60 -13.39
C VAL A 110 -10.24 -15.57 -14.26
N GLU A 111 -9.66 -16.09 -15.33
CA GLU A 111 -10.30 -17.09 -16.19
C GLU A 111 -10.70 -18.35 -15.41
N ASN A 112 -9.82 -18.87 -14.55
CA ASN A 112 -10.13 -20.00 -13.70
C ASN A 112 -11.28 -19.70 -12.73
N GLN A 113 -11.31 -18.52 -12.08
CA GLN A 113 -12.43 -18.15 -11.20
C GLN A 113 -13.74 -17.94 -11.97
N GLN A 114 -13.67 -17.45 -13.21
CA GLN A 114 -14.83 -17.32 -14.08
C GLN A 114 -15.40 -18.70 -14.42
N ASN A 115 -14.54 -19.66 -14.77
CA ASN A 115 -14.96 -21.04 -15.02
C ASN A 115 -15.59 -21.70 -13.77
N GLU A 116 -15.04 -21.47 -12.58
CA GLU A 116 -15.64 -21.94 -11.32
C GLU A 116 -17.02 -21.32 -11.06
N LEU A 117 -17.20 -20.03 -11.35
CA LEU A 117 -18.49 -19.36 -11.26
C LEU A 117 -19.51 -19.96 -12.24
N ASP A 118 -19.11 -20.19 -13.48
CA ASP A 118 -19.99 -20.75 -14.50
C ASP A 118 -20.38 -22.20 -14.17
N ASN A 119 -19.44 -22.98 -13.64
CA ASN A 119 -19.70 -24.32 -13.12
C ASN A 119 -20.70 -24.30 -11.95
N ALA A 120 -20.52 -23.39 -10.99
CA ALA A 120 -21.44 -23.26 -9.85
C ALA A 120 -22.86 -22.84 -10.30
N LYS A 121 -22.96 -21.93 -11.28
CA LYS A 121 -24.24 -21.52 -11.88
C LYS A 121 -24.91 -22.67 -12.63
N ALA A 122 -24.14 -23.46 -13.36
CA ALA A 122 -24.63 -24.66 -14.04
C ALA A 122 -25.12 -25.72 -13.04
N GLU A 123 -24.38 -25.93 -11.94
CA GLU A 123 -24.78 -26.85 -10.86
C GLU A 123 -26.11 -26.41 -10.23
N LEU A 124 -26.27 -25.11 -9.91
CA LEU A 124 -27.52 -24.56 -9.39
C LEU A 124 -28.69 -24.73 -10.38
N THR A 125 -28.44 -24.50 -11.66
CA THR A 125 -29.46 -24.66 -12.72
C THR A 125 -29.91 -26.13 -12.84
N SER A 126 -28.95 -27.06 -12.85
CA SER A 126 -29.20 -28.50 -12.91
C SER A 126 -29.96 -28.99 -11.66
N LEU A 127 -29.60 -28.49 -10.48
CA LEU A 127 -30.27 -28.78 -9.22
C LEU A 127 -31.74 -28.33 -9.26
N ASN A 128 -32.00 -27.10 -9.70
CA ASN A 128 -33.36 -26.57 -9.83
C ASN A 128 -34.22 -27.41 -10.78
N ALA A 129 -33.67 -27.79 -11.94
CA ALA A 129 -34.38 -28.65 -12.89
C ALA A 129 -34.68 -30.05 -12.32
N SER A 130 -33.74 -30.61 -11.56
CA SER A 130 -33.90 -31.91 -10.89
C SER A 130 -34.99 -31.87 -9.82
N ILE A 131 -34.95 -30.84 -8.96
CA ILE A 131 -35.97 -30.58 -7.93
C ILE A 131 -37.35 -30.38 -8.56
N GLU A 132 -37.44 -29.64 -9.65
CA GLU A 132 -38.72 -29.41 -10.34
C GLU A 132 -39.30 -30.71 -10.90
N SER A 133 -38.47 -31.52 -11.55
CA SER A 133 -38.85 -32.84 -12.07
C SER A 133 -39.34 -33.76 -10.94
N GLU A 134 -38.59 -33.86 -9.85
CA GLU A 134 -38.97 -34.68 -8.70
C GLU A 134 -40.26 -34.18 -8.05
N ARG A 135 -40.42 -32.86 -7.88
CA ARG A 135 -41.64 -32.26 -7.35
C ARG A 135 -42.86 -32.59 -8.21
N ASN A 136 -42.71 -32.60 -9.54
CA ASN A 136 -43.79 -32.99 -10.44
C ASN A 136 -44.15 -34.47 -10.30
N GLN A 137 -43.14 -35.35 -10.15
CA GLN A 137 -43.38 -36.77 -9.86
C GLN A 137 -44.09 -36.97 -8.52
N GLN A 138 -43.69 -36.25 -7.47
CA GLN A 138 -44.32 -36.31 -6.15
C GLN A 138 -45.77 -35.80 -6.19
N LYS A 139 -46.06 -34.73 -6.92
CA LYS A 139 -47.43 -34.26 -7.16
C LYS A 139 -48.28 -35.30 -7.88
N ASN A 140 -47.74 -35.97 -8.90
CA ASN A 140 -48.46 -37.06 -9.58
C ASN A 140 -48.73 -38.25 -8.64
N ASN A 141 -47.77 -38.58 -7.77
CA ASN A 141 -47.97 -39.62 -6.76
C ASN A 141 -49.07 -39.24 -5.76
N ILE A 142 -49.14 -37.98 -5.33
CA ILE A 142 -50.24 -37.49 -4.49
C ILE A 142 -51.58 -37.65 -5.21
N LEU A 143 -51.65 -37.30 -6.50
CA LEU A 143 -52.87 -37.44 -7.29
C LEU A 143 -53.33 -38.90 -7.39
N ILE A 144 -52.40 -39.84 -7.62
CA ILE A 144 -52.70 -41.29 -7.59
C ILE A 144 -53.25 -41.72 -6.23
N GLN A 145 -52.63 -41.29 -5.13
CA GLN A 145 -53.11 -41.61 -3.77
C GLN A 145 -54.47 -40.96 -3.46
N GLN A 146 -54.74 -39.77 -4.00
CA GLN A 146 -56.04 -39.11 -3.89
C GLN A 146 -57.14 -39.94 -4.58
N TYR A 147 -56.90 -40.43 -5.79
CA TYR A 147 -57.85 -41.30 -6.49
C TYR A 147 -58.08 -42.62 -5.73
N SER A 148 -57.02 -43.22 -5.19
CA SER A 148 -57.14 -44.43 -4.36
C SER A 148 -57.99 -44.20 -3.11
N PHE A 149 -57.77 -43.06 -2.43
CA PHE A 149 -58.57 -42.65 -1.27
C PHE A 149 -60.04 -42.42 -1.62
N GLU A 150 -60.35 -41.69 -2.70
CA GLU A 150 -61.75 -41.48 -3.11
C GLU A 150 -62.42 -42.80 -3.51
N GLN A 151 -61.69 -43.71 -4.17
CA GLN A 151 -62.21 -45.03 -4.52
C GLN A 151 -62.54 -45.89 -3.29
N SER A 152 -61.63 -45.95 -2.31
CA SER A 152 -61.85 -46.72 -1.07
C SER A 152 -62.99 -46.14 -0.23
N LYS A 153 -63.10 -44.81 -0.19
CA LYS A 153 -64.18 -44.07 0.48
C LYS A 153 -65.53 -44.38 -0.13
N LEU A 154 -65.64 -44.34 -1.46
CA LEU A 154 -66.87 -44.70 -2.17
C LEU A 154 -67.27 -46.16 -1.89
N LYS A 155 -66.30 -47.10 -1.94
CA LYS A 155 -66.57 -48.51 -1.63
C LYS A 155 -67.03 -48.68 -0.19
N TYR A 156 -66.42 -48.02 0.78
CA TYR A 156 -66.84 -48.05 2.19
C TYR A 156 -68.27 -47.52 2.37
N GLN A 157 -68.61 -46.41 1.72
CA GLN A 157 -69.96 -45.81 1.79
C GLN A 157 -71.05 -46.75 1.25
N GLN A 158 -70.73 -47.59 0.26
CA GLN A 158 -71.66 -48.58 -0.30
C GLN A 158 -71.96 -49.75 0.65
N MET A 159 -71.15 -49.97 1.70
CA MET A 159 -71.26 -51.13 2.60
C MET A 159 -72.33 -50.98 3.69
N LYS A 160 -73.16 -49.92 3.66
CA LYS A 160 -74.12 -49.56 4.72
C LYS A 160 -75.07 -50.71 5.14
N TYR A 161 -75.37 -51.65 4.25
CA TYR A 161 -76.28 -52.78 4.50
C TYR A 161 -75.59 -54.16 4.43
N GLU A 162 -74.26 -54.19 4.36
CA GLU A 162 -73.48 -55.43 4.33
C GLU A 162 -73.23 -56.00 5.74
N ALA A 163 -72.73 -57.24 5.80
CA ALA A 163 -72.40 -57.89 7.07
C ALA A 163 -71.34 -57.07 7.86
N PRO A 164 -71.43 -57.01 9.22
CA PRO A 164 -70.51 -56.21 10.04
C PRO A 164 -69.01 -56.51 9.82
N ALA A 165 -68.67 -57.77 9.53
CA ALA A 165 -67.29 -58.17 9.23
C ALA A 165 -66.77 -57.48 7.95
N ARG A 166 -67.59 -57.45 6.89
CA ARG A 166 -67.25 -56.82 5.60
C ARG A 166 -67.22 -55.30 5.71
N GLN A 167 -68.11 -54.70 6.52
CA GLN A 167 -68.05 -53.27 6.83
C GLN A 167 -66.71 -52.88 7.49
N ARG A 168 -66.27 -53.66 8.50
CA ARG A 168 -65.02 -53.42 9.20
C ARG A 168 -63.79 -53.58 8.29
N GLU A 169 -63.80 -54.58 7.41
CA GLU A 169 -62.74 -54.78 6.41
C GLU A 169 -62.61 -53.54 5.50
N MET A 170 -63.72 -53.05 4.97
CA MET A 170 -63.72 -51.88 4.09
C MET A 170 -63.39 -50.57 4.81
N GLU A 171 -63.75 -50.44 6.08
CA GLU A 171 -63.33 -49.32 6.93
C GLU A 171 -61.80 -49.29 7.10
N LEU A 172 -61.18 -50.46 7.32
CA LEU A 172 -59.73 -50.56 7.44
C LEU A 172 -59.02 -50.19 6.14
N GLU A 173 -59.54 -50.64 5.00
CA GLU A 173 -58.99 -50.28 3.68
C GLU A 173 -59.11 -48.78 3.40
N PHE A 174 -60.25 -48.16 3.75
CA PHE A 174 -60.42 -46.71 3.70
C PHE A 174 -59.39 -45.98 4.55
N LYS A 175 -59.26 -46.32 5.85
CA LYS A 175 -58.27 -45.72 6.75
C LYS A 175 -56.83 -45.90 6.28
N LYS A 176 -56.52 -47.06 5.69
CA LYS A 176 -55.20 -47.33 5.11
C LYS A 176 -54.89 -46.39 3.94
N SER A 177 -55.86 -46.18 3.04
CA SER A 177 -55.69 -45.24 1.92
C SER A 177 -55.61 -43.78 2.38
N GLU A 178 -56.34 -43.40 3.43
CA GLU A 178 -56.27 -42.07 4.05
C GLU A 178 -54.87 -41.82 4.64
N LEU A 179 -54.34 -42.80 5.39
CA LEU A 179 -53.00 -42.74 5.94
C LEU A 179 -51.93 -42.64 4.85
N SER A 180 -52.05 -43.44 3.78
CA SER A 180 -51.14 -43.42 2.64
C SER A 180 -51.11 -42.04 1.96
N LEU A 181 -52.29 -41.45 1.73
CA LEU A 181 -52.40 -40.10 1.18
C LEU A 181 -51.77 -39.06 2.10
N LYS A 182 -52.03 -39.13 3.40
CA LYS A 182 -51.46 -38.23 4.41
C LYS A 182 -49.93 -38.33 4.44
N GLN A 183 -49.37 -39.53 4.50
CA GLN A 183 -47.93 -39.78 4.49
C GLN A 183 -47.26 -39.23 3.22
N THR A 184 -47.91 -39.41 2.06
CA THR A 184 -47.38 -38.90 0.79
C THR A 184 -47.33 -37.36 0.76
N LYS A 185 -48.35 -36.69 1.33
CA LYS A 185 -48.36 -35.23 1.48
C LYS A 185 -47.29 -34.74 2.45
N GLU A 186 -47.16 -35.38 3.62
CA GLU A 186 -46.14 -35.04 4.62
C GLU A 186 -44.72 -35.24 4.07
N LYS A 187 -44.51 -36.25 3.23
CA LYS A 187 -43.25 -36.47 2.53
C LYS A 187 -42.91 -35.31 1.60
N LEU A 188 -43.87 -34.81 0.81
CA LEU A 188 -43.65 -33.65 -0.06
C LEU A 188 -43.30 -32.40 0.75
N GLU A 189 -43.98 -32.13 1.87
CA GLU A 189 -43.66 -30.98 2.71
C GLU A 189 -42.26 -31.09 3.33
N SER A 190 -41.89 -32.28 3.81
CA SER A 190 -40.52 -32.55 4.29
C SER A 190 -39.49 -32.34 3.19
N GLN A 191 -39.78 -32.81 1.96
CA GLN A 191 -38.88 -32.67 0.83
C GLN A 191 -38.67 -31.21 0.45
N LYS A 192 -39.72 -30.38 0.44
CA LYS A 192 -39.58 -28.93 0.14
C LYS A 192 -38.58 -28.22 1.07
N ILE A 193 -38.51 -28.64 2.34
CA ILE A 193 -37.56 -28.07 3.30
C ILE A 193 -36.13 -28.45 2.92
N ILE A 194 -35.92 -29.72 2.54
CA ILE A 194 -34.62 -30.23 2.08
C ILE A 194 -34.20 -29.52 0.80
N ASP A 195 -35.09 -29.47 -0.20
CA ASP A 195 -34.86 -28.79 -1.48
C ASP A 195 -34.46 -27.32 -1.27
N GLY A 196 -35.16 -26.61 -0.37
CA GLY A 196 -34.84 -25.22 -0.04
C GLY A 196 -33.45 -25.05 0.58
N ALA A 197 -33.03 -25.99 1.44
CA ALA A 197 -31.69 -25.99 2.01
C ALA A 197 -30.62 -26.27 0.95
N ASP A 198 -30.87 -27.22 0.04
CA ASP A 198 -29.95 -27.56 -1.05
C ASP A 198 -29.80 -26.42 -2.05
N ILE A 199 -30.90 -25.75 -2.42
CA ILE A 199 -30.87 -24.53 -3.25
C ILE A 199 -30.06 -23.44 -2.57
N THR A 200 -30.33 -23.14 -1.29
CA THR A 200 -29.59 -22.13 -0.53
C THR A 200 -28.09 -22.44 -0.50
N LYS A 201 -27.72 -23.70 -0.30
CA LYS A 201 -26.32 -24.15 -0.34
C LYS A 201 -25.68 -23.92 -1.71
N ALA A 202 -26.39 -24.22 -2.80
CA ALA A 202 -25.91 -23.98 -4.16
C ALA A 202 -25.80 -22.47 -4.48
N GLU A 203 -26.74 -21.65 -4.04
CA GLU A 203 -26.68 -20.18 -4.17
C GLU A 203 -25.48 -19.60 -3.41
N LEU A 204 -25.19 -20.10 -2.21
CA LEU A 204 -24.01 -19.69 -1.44
C LEU A 204 -22.70 -20.06 -2.16
N LYS A 205 -22.64 -21.21 -2.83
CA LYS A 205 -21.49 -21.57 -3.68
C LYS A 205 -21.32 -20.58 -4.83
N VAL A 206 -22.40 -20.23 -5.54
CA VAL A 206 -22.37 -19.23 -6.61
C VAL A 206 -21.85 -17.90 -6.08
N LYS A 207 -22.42 -17.41 -4.97
CA LYS A 207 -21.98 -16.15 -4.34
C LYS A 207 -20.51 -16.18 -3.92
N GLN A 208 -20.03 -17.32 -3.40
CA GLN A 208 -18.62 -17.48 -3.06
C GLN A 208 -17.71 -17.41 -4.31
N ALA A 209 -18.11 -18.05 -5.40
CA ALA A 209 -17.37 -18.00 -6.66
C ALA A 209 -17.36 -16.58 -7.26
N GLU A 210 -18.48 -15.85 -7.17
CA GLU A 210 -18.56 -14.44 -7.59
C GLU A 210 -17.60 -13.55 -6.80
N MET A 211 -17.55 -13.70 -5.46
CA MET A 211 -16.61 -12.96 -4.62
C MET A 211 -15.15 -13.28 -4.95
N ASN A 212 -14.85 -14.56 -5.24
CA ASN A 212 -13.49 -14.97 -5.61
C ASN A 212 -13.06 -14.39 -6.97
N LEU A 213 -13.98 -14.37 -7.94
CA LEU A 213 -13.76 -13.75 -9.24
C LEU A 213 -13.53 -12.24 -9.10
N GLN A 214 -14.39 -11.55 -8.35
CA GLN A 214 -14.24 -10.12 -8.08
C GLN A 214 -12.86 -9.83 -7.45
N GLN A 215 -12.47 -10.60 -6.43
CA GLN A 215 -11.16 -10.43 -5.80
C GLN A 215 -10.01 -10.68 -6.79
N ALA A 216 -10.13 -11.66 -7.68
CA ALA A 216 -9.11 -11.90 -8.71
C ALA A 216 -9.00 -10.73 -9.69
N GLN A 217 -10.14 -10.15 -10.09
CA GLN A 217 -10.18 -8.98 -10.98
C GLN A 217 -9.56 -7.75 -10.31
N GLU A 218 -9.90 -7.47 -9.05
CA GLU A 218 -9.32 -6.36 -8.28
C GLU A 218 -7.79 -6.46 -8.16
N VAL A 219 -7.26 -7.69 -8.04
CA VAL A 219 -5.81 -7.91 -8.03
C VAL A 219 -5.21 -7.67 -9.42
N LEU A 220 -5.86 -8.15 -10.48
CA LEU A 220 -5.41 -7.94 -11.86
C LEU A 220 -5.36 -6.45 -12.22
N ASP A 221 -6.41 -5.70 -11.86
CA ASP A 221 -6.49 -4.26 -12.11
C ASP A 221 -5.39 -3.51 -11.34
N ALA A 222 -5.10 -3.95 -10.11
CA ALA A 222 -4.04 -3.35 -9.28
C ALA A 222 -2.61 -3.58 -9.84
N LEU A 223 -2.41 -4.52 -10.77
CA LEU A 223 -1.12 -4.72 -11.45
C LEU A 223 -0.77 -3.61 -12.45
N THR A 224 -1.71 -2.72 -12.72
CA THR A 224 -1.47 -1.49 -13.47
C THR A 224 -1.53 -0.32 -12.51
N LEU A 225 -0.36 0.22 -12.16
CA LEU A 225 -0.26 1.35 -11.25
C LEU A 225 -0.40 2.66 -12.03
N THR A 226 -1.32 3.50 -11.55
CA THR A 226 -1.53 4.86 -12.04
C THR A 226 -1.14 5.89 -10.99
N ALA A 227 -0.91 7.12 -11.43
CA ALA A 227 -0.49 8.22 -10.58
C ALA A 227 -1.64 8.67 -9.66
N PRO A 228 -1.49 8.61 -8.33
CA PRO A 228 -2.55 9.04 -7.41
C PRO A 228 -2.73 10.55 -7.36
N LYS A 229 -1.73 11.32 -7.81
CA LYS A 229 -1.74 12.78 -7.94
C LYS A 229 -0.77 13.23 -9.01
N SER A 230 -1.00 14.42 -9.57
CA SER A 230 -0.06 15.05 -10.49
C SER A 230 1.26 15.40 -9.80
N GLY A 231 2.39 15.15 -10.47
CA GLY A 231 3.72 15.41 -9.94
C GLY A 231 4.85 14.88 -10.83
N MET A 232 6.09 15.07 -10.38
CA MET A 232 7.26 14.51 -11.06
C MET A 232 7.55 13.10 -10.55
N VAL A 233 7.80 12.16 -11.46
CA VAL A 233 8.15 10.79 -11.12
C VAL A 233 9.61 10.69 -10.65
N VAL A 234 9.82 10.04 -9.51
CA VAL A 234 11.15 9.71 -8.97
C VAL A 234 11.22 8.21 -8.73
N LEU A 235 12.15 7.53 -9.40
CA LEU A 235 12.32 6.09 -9.28
C LEU A 235 13.10 5.74 -8.00
N GLN A 236 12.60 4.76 -7.25
CA GLN A 236 13.24 4.28 -6.03
C GLN A 236 14.40 3.31 -6.32
N TYR A 237 15.31 3.22 -5.35
CA TYR A 237 16.40 2.26 -5.38
C TYR A 237 15.99 0.94 -4.73
N ILE A 238 16.27 -0.15 -5.42
CA ILE A 238 16.05 -1.52 -4.95
C ILE A 238 17.39 -2.24 -4.77
N TRP A 239 17.39 -3.27 -3.93
CA TRP A 239 18.57 -4.12 -3.72
C TRP A 239 18.53 -5.27 -4.74
N THR A 240 19.45 -5.26 -5.71
CA THR A 240 19.66 -6.36 -6.66
C THR A 240 20.94 -7.14 -6.30
N PRO A 241 21.18 -8.33 -6.86
CA PRO A 241 22.43 -9.07 -6.64
C PRO A 241 23.71 -8.27 -6.97
N ASN A 242 23.63 -7.26 -7.84
CA ASN A 242 24.77 -6.49 -8.33
C ASN A 242 25.00 -5.17 -7.59
N GLY A 243 24.00 -4.64 -6.90
CA GLY A 243 24.05 -3.24 -6.52
C GLY A 243 22.72 -2.71 -6.00
N ARG A 244 22.81 -1.62 -5.22
CA ARG A 244 21.68 -0.73 -5.03
C ARG A 244 21.47 -0.01 -6.36
N GLU A 245 20.50 -0.48 -7.13
CA GLU A 245 20.18 0.04 -8.47
C GLU A 245 18.79 0.68 -8.45
N LYS A 246 18.51 1.61 -9.37
CA LYS A 246 17.15 2.10 -9.57
C LYS A 246 16.30 1.01 -10.21
N VAL A 247 15.02 1.00 -9.87
CA VAL A 247 14.07 0.05 -10.47
C VAL A 247 14.00 0.22 -11.99
N LYS A 248 13.99 -0.89 -12.72
CA LYS A 248 13.94 -0.93 -14.19
C LYS A 248 13.00 -2.03 -14.68
N VAL A 249 12.67 -1.95 -15.97
CA VAL A 249 11.90 -3.00 -16.65
C VAL A 249 12.64 -4.33 -16.57
N GLY A 250 11.90 -5.40 -16.23
CA GLY A 250 12.44 -6.74 -16.02
C GLY A 250 12.74 -7.07 -14.55
N ASP A 251 12.78 -6.08 -13.65
CA ASP A 251 12.97 -6.34 -12.23
C ASP A 251 11.75 -7.03 -11.60
N THR A 252 12.03 -7.87 -10.61
CA THR A 252 11.01 -8.62 -9.87
C THR A 252 10.90 -8.09 -8.44
N LEU A 253 9.69 -7.68 -8.06
CA LEU A 253 9.40 -7.08 -6.77
C LEU A 253 8.41 -7.92 -5.97
N TYR A 254 8.53 -7.85 -4.66
CA TYR A 254 7.56 -8.44 -3.73
C TYR A 254 6.47 -7.45 -3.37
N ARG A 255 5.31 -7.96 -2.94
CA ARG A 255 4.19 -7.15 -2.42
C ARG A 255 4.65 -6.08 -1.42
N GLY A 256 4.05 -4.90 -1.52
CA GLY A 256 4.29 -3.79 -0.61
C GLY A 256 5.63 -3.08 -0.74
N ARG A 257 6.46 -3.45 -1.73
CA ARG A 257 7.68 -2.71 -2.04
C ARG A 257 7.35 -1.39 -2.73
N PRO A 258 7.83 -0.24 -2.20
CA PRO A 258 7.67 1.08 -2.80
C PRO A 258 8.53 1.27 -4.05
#